data_AF-A0A451GCX3-F1
#
_entry.id   AF-A0A451GCX3-F1
#
_cell.length_a   1.000
_cell.length_b   1.000
_cell.length_c   1.000
_cell.angle_alpha   90.00
_cell.angle_beta   90.00
_cell.angle_gamma   90.00
#
_symmetry.space_group_name_H-M   'P 1'
#
loop_
_entity.id
_entity.type
_entity.pdbx_description
1 polymer ?
#
loop_
_entity_poly.entity_id
_entity_poly.type
_entity_poly.pdbx_seq_one_letter_code
_entity_poly.pdbx_strand_id
1 'polypeptide(L)'
;MSEDFLSRRQAHFDALYRANPDPWGYRTSRYEREKYEATLAALPAKRYRAAIEVGCSIGVLTEMIAGRADAVTGIDLSEHAIALARRRLAHRPDIHLIRGSVPADWPGGGWDLILLSEVLYYLSAAEIGDLARKTAASALPGAHCILVNWRGDTGTSWRGPEAAEEFLNRLAARACLADRMSLRKEMFTIDRVTLA
;
A
#
# COMPACT_ATOMS: atom_id res chain seq x y z
N MET A 1 -0.57 19.63 -11.24
CA MET A 1 0.64 19.03 -10.63
C MET A 1 1.50 18.51 -11.76
N SER A 2 2.71 19.03 -11.93
CA SER A 2 3.53 18.87 -13.14
C SER A 2 4.11 17.46 -13.26
N GLU A 3 4.16 16.93 -14.50
CA GLU A 3 4.83 15.68 -14.88
C GLU A 3 6.25 15.56 -14.30
N ASP A 4 6.93 16.68 -14.09
CA ASP A 4 8.27 16.79 -13.51
C ASP A 4 8.38 16.20 -12.09
N PHE A 5 7.37 16.36 -11.23
CA PHE A 5 7.40 15.78 -9.87
C PHE A 5 7.24 14.25 -9.90
N LEU A 6 6.32 13.75 -10.72
CA LEU A 6 6.08 12.31 -10.91
C LEU A 6 7.31 11.63 -11.51
N SER A 7 7.91 12.24 -12.53
CA SER A 7 9.13 11.77 -13.18
C SER A 7 10.30 11.69 -12.19
N ARG A 8 10.48 12.70 -11.33
CA ARG A 8 11.51 12.68 -10.27
C ARG A 8 11.27 11.60 -9.22
N ARG A 9 10.02 11.42 -8.76
CA ARG A 9 9.65 10.36 -7.80
C ARG A 9 9.96 8.98 -8.37
N GLN A 10 9.60 8.74 -9.63
CA GLN A 10 9.89 7.49 -10.31
C GLN A 10 11.40 7.25 -10.47
N ALA A 11 12.14 8.24 -10.98
CA ALA A 11 13.58 8.13 -11.18
C ALA A 11 14.33 7.86 -9.87
N HIS A 12 13.90 8.47 -8.77
CA HIS A 12 14.45 8.23 -7.44
C HIS A 12 14.31 6.76 -7.01
N PHE A 13 13.10 6.20 -7.07
CA PHE A 13 12.88 4.80 -6.68
C PHE A 13 13.56 3.81 -7.63
N ASP A 14 13.53 4.05 -8.94
CA ASP A 14 14.22 3.18 -9.90
C ASP A 14 15.74 3.17 -9.67
N ALA A 15 16.35 4.32 -9.37
CA ALA A 15 17.77 4.40 -9.02
C ALA A 15 18.08 3.62 -7.74
N LEU A 16 17.23 3.75 -6.73
CA LEU A 16 17.38 3.09 -5.44
C LEU A 16 17.30 1.54 -5.57
N TYR A 17 16.32 1.00 -6.30
CA TYR A 17 16.21 -0.45 -6.55
C TYR A 17 17.29 -0.99 -7.51
N ARG A 18 17.81 -0.15 -8.42
CA ARG A 18 18.95 -0.55 -9.26
C ARG A 18 20.23 -0.68 -8.44
N ALA A 19 20.45 0.23 -7.47
CA ALA A 19 21.63 0.22 -6.61
C ALA A 19 21.60 -0.94 -5.60
N ASN A 20 20.42 -1.23 -5.04
CA ASN A 20 20.21 -2.37 -4.15
C ASN A 20 18.86 -3.05 -4.49
N PRO A 21 18.86 -4.29 -5.00
CA PRO A 21 17.62 -5.01 -5.32
C PRO A 21 16.72 -5.29 -4.10
N ASP A 22 17.22 -5.12 -2.88
CA ASP A 22 16.46 -5.19 -1.64
C ASP A 22 16.87 -4.04 -0.70
N PRO A 23 16.50 -2.78 -1.02
CA PRO A 23 17.06 -1.58 -0.40
C PRO A 23 16.81 -1.49 1.11
N TRP A 24 15.71 -2.10 1.55
CA TRP A 24 15.27 -2.13 2.95
C TRP A 24 15.43 -3.51 3.58
N GLY A 25 16.02 -4.48 2.87
CA GLY A 25 16.21 -5.83 3.37
C GLY A 25 14.90 -6.56 3.63
N TYR A 26 13.84 -6.32 2.85
CA TYR A 26 12.53 -6.94 2.99
C TYR A 26 12.58 -8.47 3.13
N ARG A 27 13.60 -9.13 2.58
CA ARG A 27 13.76 -10.59 2.65
C ARG A 27 14.33 -11.08 3.99
N THR A 28 15.21 -10.30 4.60
CA THR A 28 16.08 -10.76 5.71
C THR A 28 15.93 -9.92 6.99
N SER A 29 15.42 -8.70 6.87
CA SER A 29 15.21 -7.77 7.97
C SER A 29 14.13 -8.31 8.92
N ARG A 30 14.53 -8.52 10.17
CA ARG A 30 13.61 -8.88 11.26
C ARG A 30 12.54 -7.79 11.47
N TYR A 31 12.91 -6.53 11.24
CA TYR A 31 12.00 -5.40 11.33
C TYR A 31 10.89 -5.45 10.29
N GLU A 32 11.25 -5.64 9.00
CA GLU A 32 10.26 -5.75 7.92
C GLU A 32 9.34 -6.95 8.13
N ARG A 33 9.90 -8.07 8.58
CA ARG A 33 9.11 -9.25 8.95
C ARG A 33 8.11 -8.96 10.07
N GLU A 34 8.52 -8.31 11.17
CA GLU A 34 7.59 -7.95 12.25
C GLU A 34 6.48 -7.02 11.74
N LYS A 35 6.80 -6.06 10.88
CA LYS A 35 5.83 -5.15 10.26
C LYS A 35 4.82 -5.90 9.40
N TYR A 36 5.27 -6.84 8.57
CA TYR A 36 4.37 -7.68 7.76
C TYR A 36 3.50 -8.60 8.61
N GLU A 37 4.07 -9.24 9.63
CA GLU A 37 3.31 -10.09 10.57
C GLU A 37 2.25 -9.28 11.33
N ALA A 38 2.60 -8.09 11.82
CA ALA A 38 1.66 -7.17 12.46
C ALA A 38 0.56 -6.70 11.49
N THR A 39 0.90 -6.44 10.23
CA THR A 39 -0.05 -6.07 9.18
C THR A 39 -1.06 -7.19 8.94
N LEU A 40 -0.60 -8.43 8.79
CA LEU A 40 -1.49 -9.59 8.65
C LEU A 40 -2.34 -9.81 9.90
N ALA A 41 -1.77 -9.66 11.10
CA ALA A 41 -2.49 -9.84 12.36
C ALA A 41 -3.64 -8.83 12.53
N ALA A 42 -3.53 -7.64 11.94
CA ALA A 42 -4.59 -6.65 11.96
C ALA A 42 -5.79 -6.99 11.06
N LEU A 43 -5.63 -7.91 10.09
CA LEU A 43 -6.69 -8.31 9.16
C LEU A 43 -7.70 -9.26 9.83
N PRO A 44 -8.98 -8.86 9.99
CA PRO A 44 -9.95 -9.65 10.73
C PRO A 44 -10.54 -10.80 9.91
N ALA A 45 -10.63 -10.68 8.59
CA ALA A 45 -11.20 -11.72 7.74
C ALA A 45 -10.17 -12.82 7.47
N LYS A 46 -10.55 -14.09 7.63
CA LYS A 46 -9.65 -15.23 7.35
C LYS A 46 -9.24 -15.30 5.88
N ARG A 47 -10.16 -14.92 4.98
CA ARG A 47 -9.99 -14.95 3.52
C ARG A 47 -10.66 -13.73 2.90
N TYR A 48 -10.03 -13.18 1.87
CA TYR A 48 -10.49 -12.08 1.02
C TYR A 48 -10.68 -12.56 -0.41
N ARG A 49 -11.57 -11.96 -1.18
CA ARG A 49 -11.79 -12.32 -2.59
C ARG A 49 -10.84 -11.55 -3.50
N ALA A 50 -10.72 -10.24 -3.27
CA ALA A 50 -9.94 -9.34 -4.12
C ALA A 50 -9.21 -8.31 -3.27
N ALA A 51 -7.88 -8.44 -3.21
CA ALA A 51 -7.01 -7.52 -2.52
C ALA A 51 -6.25 -6.61 -3.50
N ILE A 52 -6.06 -5.35 -3.14
CA ILE A 52 -5.10 -4.45 -3.79
C ILE A 52 -4.05 -3.99 -2.77
N GLU A 53 -2.78 -4.06 -3.15
CA GLU A 53 -1.65 -3.51 -2.40
C GLU A 53 -0.99 -2.37 -3.19
N VAL A 54 -0.96 -1.19 -2.60
CA VAL A 54 -0.36 0.01 -3.15
C VAL A 54 1.00 0.23 -2.53
N GLY A 55 2.03 0.29 -3.37
CA GLY A 55 3.43 0.23 -2.94
C GLY A 55 3.89 -1.21 -2.73
N CYS A 56 3.59 -2.11 -3.68
CA CYS A 56 3.87 -3.54 -3.51
C CYS A 56 5.37 -3.90 -3.57
N SER A 57 6.23 -2.96 -3.96
CA SER A 57 7.68 -3.14 -3.98
C SER A 57 8.07 -4.43 -4.74
N ILE A 58 8.98 -5.24 -4.17
CA ILE A 58 9.47 -6.52 -4.70
C ILE A 58 8.55 -7.71 -4.37
N GLY A 59 7.34 -7.45 -3.88
CA GLY A 59 6.27 -8.44 -3.74
C GLY A 59 6.31 -9.34 -2.51
N VAL A 60 7.03 -8.96 -1.44
CA VAL A 60 7.12 -9.80 -0.22
C VAL A 60 5.78 -9.83 0.52
N LEU A 61 5.23 -8.66 0.86
CA LEU A 61 3.93 -8.59 1.52
C LEU A 61 2.81 -9.07 0.59
N THR A 62 2.89 -8.79 -0.71
CA THR A 62 1.95 -9.29 -1.73
C THR A 62 1.81 -10.81 -1.70
N GLU A 63 2.93 -11.54 -1.61
CA GLU A 63 2.93 -13.01 -1.52
C GLU A 63 2.24 -13.50 -0.24
N MET A 64 2.49 -12.81 0.88
CA MET A 64 1.89 -13.15 2.16
C MET A 64 0.37 -12.91 2.15
N ILE A 65 -0.08 -11.82 1.52
CA ILE A 65 -1.50 -11.51 1.34
C ILE A 65 -2.16 -12.53 0.41
N ALA A 66 -1.47 -13.02 -0.61
CA ALA A 66 -1.97 -14.07 -1.50
C ALA A 66 -2.23 -15.41 -0.75
N GLY A 67 -1.66 -15.61 0.44
CA GLY A 67 -2.06 -16.70 1.36
C GLY A 67 -3.46 -16.53 1.95
N ARG A 68 -3.99 -15.31 1.98
CA ARG A 68 -5.28 -14.91 2.56
C ARG A 68 -6.25 -14.27 1.57
N ALA A 69 -5.93 -14.27 0.28
CA ALA A 69 -6.79 -13.71 -0.76
C ALA A 69 -6.91 -14.64 -1.96
N ASP A 70 -8.04 -14.61 -2.66
CA ASP A 70 -8.25 -15.39 -3.89
C ASP A 70 -7.58 -14.75 -5.11
N ALA A 71 -7.51 -13.41 -5.13
CA ALA A 71 -6.73 -12.65 -6.09
C ALA A 71 -6.09 -11.43 -5.41
N VAL A 72 -4.85 -11.12 -5.81
CA VAL A 72 -4.11 -9.94 -5.30
C VAL A 72 -3.60 -9.10 -6.47
N THR A 73 -3.88 -7.80 -6.44
CA THR A 73 -3.27 -6.82 -7.35
C THR A 73 -2.22 -6.02 -6.59
N GLY A 74 -0.95 -6.14 -6.97
CA GLY A 74 0.12 -5.26 -6.49
C GLY A 74 0.37 -4.13 -7.49
N ILE A 75 0.39 -2.89 -7.03
CA ILE A 75 0.79 -1.73 -7.83
C ILE A 75 1.99 -1.01 -7.22
N ASP A 76 2.99 -0.71 -8.05
CA ASP A 76 4.16 0.08 -7.66
C ASP A 76 4.62 1.00 -8.80
N LEU A 77 5.19 2.14 -8.43
CA LEU A 77 5.71 3.13 -9.37
C LEU A 77 7.01 2.67 -10.03
N SER A 78 7.85 1.91 -9.31
CA SER A 78 9.16 1.49 -9.79
C SER A 78 9.06 0.31 -10.76
N GLU A 79 9.60 0.51 -11.97
CA GLU A 79 9.73 -0.56 -12.94
C GLU A 79 10.67 -1.66 -12.45
N HIS A 80 11.75 -1.28 -11.76
CA HIS A 80 12.72 -2.23 -11.22
C HIS A 80 12.09 -3.09 -10.11
N ALA A 81 11.35 -2.47 -9.19
CA ALA A 81 10.64 -3.21 -8.15
C ALA A 81 9.63 -4.21 -8.75
N ILE A 82 8.82 -3.77 -9.73
CA ILE A 82 7.87 -4.63 -10.42
C ILE A 82 8.56 -5.79 -11.17
N ALA A 83 9.70 -5.53 -11.82
CA ALA A 83 10.46 -6.60 -12.48
C ALA A 83 10.97 -7.65 -11.47
N LEU A 84 11.41 -7.23 -10.28
CA LEU A 84 11.81 -8.14 -9.20
C LEU A 84 10.61 -8.90 -8.62
N ALA A 85 9.48 -8.21 -8.40
CA ALA A 85 8.25 -8.83 -7.93
C ALA A 85 7.73 -9.89 -8.91
N ARG A 86 7.73 -9.61 -10.22
CA ARG A 86 7.34 -10.58 -11.26
C ARG A 86 8.20 -11.83 -11.24
N ARG A 87 9.52 -11.70 -11.04
CA ARG A 87 10.41 -12.85 -10.89
C ARG A 87 10.14 -13.63 -9.61
N ARG A 88 9.94 -12.93 -8.49
CA ARG A 88 9.63 -13.54 -7.19
C ARG A 88 8.33 -14.34 -7.24
N LEU A 89 7.30 -13.80 -7.89
CA LEU A 89 5.92 -14.28 -7.81
C LEU A 89 5.50 -15.08 -9.06
N ALA A 90 6.44 -15.52 -9.88
CA ALA A 90 6.16 -16.26 -11.11
C ALA A 90 5.38 -17.58 -10.87
N HIS A 91 5.45 -18.14 -9.67
CA HIS A 91 4.70 -19.33 -9.24
C HIS A 91 3.27 -19.03 -8.75
N ARG A 92 2.84 -17.76 -8.74
CA ARG A 92 1.54 -17.31 -8.19
C ARG A 92 0.65 -16.69 -9.28
N PRO A 93 -0.15 -17.50 -10.01
CA PRO A 93 -1.03 -16.99 -11.07
C PRO A 93 -2.20 -16.15 -10.52
N ASP A 94 -2.47 -16.22 -9.22
CA ASP A 94 -3.45 -15.43 -8.49
C ASP A 94 -2.99 -13.99 -8.19
N ILE A 95 -1.75 -13.63 -8.55
CA ILE A 95 -1.20 -12.29 -8.33
C ILE A 95 -1.05 -11.54 -9.67
N HIS A 96 -1.63 -10.34 -9.73
CA HIS A 96 -1.49 -9.40 -10.84
C HIS A 96 -0.61 -8.21 -10.44
N LEU A 97 0.45 -7.94 -11.21
CA LEU A 97 1.41 -6.87 -10.91
C LEU A 97 1.37 -5.75 -11.96
N ILE A 98 1.01 -4.55 -11.50
CA ILE A 98 0.86 -3.34 -12.29
C ILE A 98 2.02 -2.39 -11.98
N ARG A 99 2.72 -1.93 -13.02
CA ARG A 99 3.54 -0.73 -12.90
C ARG A 99 2.63 0.48 -13.08
N GLY A 100 2.56 1.37 -12.10
CA GLY A 100 1.73 2.57 -12.18
C GLY A 100 1.89 3.50 -10.99
N SER A 101 1.57 4.78 -11.19
CA SER A 101 1.51 5.79 -10.13
C SER A 101 0.09 5.92 -9.61
N VAL A 102 -0.11 5.70 -8.31
CA VAL A 102 -1.36 6.12 -7.66
C VAL A 102 -1.34 7.62 -7.37
N PRO A 103 -2.50 8.31 -7.40
CA PRO A 103 -3.84 7.79 -7.71
C PRO A 103 -4.16 7.69 -9.22
N ALA A 104 -3.29 8.19 -10.12
CA ALA A 104 -3.58 8.27 -11.55
C ALA A 104 -3.93 6.91 -12.17
N ASP A 105 -3.06 5.91 -11.97
CA ASP A 105 -3.15 4.57 -12.56
C ASP A 105 -3.90 3.56 -11.66
N TRP A 106 -4.78 4.05 -10.79
CA TRP A 106 -5.59 3.18 -9.93
C TRP A 106 -6.39 2.17 -10.77
N PRO A 107 -6.23 0.86 -10.55
CA PRO A 107 -6.92 -0.14 -11.34
C PRO A 107 -8.42 -0.12 -11.05
N GLY A 108 -9.21 -0.36 -12.10
CA GLY A 108 -10.64 -0.60 -11.94
C GLY A 108 -10.92 -1.91 -11.20
N GLY A 109 -12.15 -2.07 -10.70
CA GLY A 109 -12.58 -3.26 -9.97
C GLY A 109 -13.15 -2.92 -8.59
N GLY A 110 -13.49 -3.97 -7.85
CA GLY A 110 -13.95 -3.88 -6.47
C GLY A 110 -13.02 -4.67 -5.55
N TRP A 111 -12.71 -4.09 -4.39
CA TRP A 111 -11.75 -4.65 -3.43
C TRP A 111 -12.43 -4.88 -2.09
N ASP A 112 -12.27 -6.08 -1.52
CA ASP A 112 -12.63 -6.34 -0.11
C ASP A 112 -11.42 -6.22 0.83
N LEU A 113 -10.22 -6.03 0.28
CA LEU A 113 -9.02 -5.60 1.00
C LEU A 113 -8.24 -4.54 0.20
N ILE A 114 -7.95 -3.41 0.83
CA ILE A 114 -7.13 -2.33 0.27
C ILE A 114 -5.97 -2.09 1.23
N LEU A 115 -4.74 -2.30 0.79
CA LEU A 115 -3.52 -2.02 1.56
C LEU A 115 -2.80 -0.80 0.98
N LEU A 116 -2.57 0.20 1.82
CA LEU A 116 -1.72 1.35 1.52
C LEU A 116 -0.45 1.23 2.37
N SER A 117 0.57 0.57 1.81
CA SER A 117 1.79 0.22 2.55
C SER A 117 2.90 1.21 2.23
N GLU A 118 3.20 2.12 3.18
CA GLU A 118 4.35 3.01 3.11
C GLU A 118 4.37 3.97 1.91
N VAL A 119 3.19 4.32 1.39
CA VAL A 119 3.03 5.18 0.21
C VAL A 119 2.51 6.58 0.48
N LEU A 120 1.68 6.77 1.52
CA LEU A 120 0.87 7.98 1.67
C LEU A 120 1.70 9.25 1.84
N TYR A 121 2.82 9.16 2.56
CA TYR A 121 3.70 10.30 2.81
C TYR A 121 4.48 10.75 1.56
N TYR A 122 4.52 9.96 0.49
CA TYR A 122 5.07 10.39 -0.81
C TYR A 122 4.07 11.14 -1.70
N LEU A 123 2.81 11.24 -1.27
CA LEU A 123 1.73 11.85 -2.03
C LEU A 123 1.48 13.30 -1.58
N SER A 124 1.08 14.15 -2.53
CA SER A 124 0.56 15.47 -2.21
C SER A 124 -0.81 15.37 -1.51
N ALA A 125 -1.24 16.43 -0.83
CA ALA A 125 -2.58 16.49 -0.23
C ALA A 125 -3.71 16.23 -1.27
N ALA A 126 -3.52 16.70 -2.50
CA ALA A 126 -4.47 16.48 -3.60
C ALA A 126 -4.48 15.00 -4.02
N GLU A 127 -3.29 14.37 -4.16
CA GLU A 127 -3.17 12.95 -4.46
C GLU A 127 -3.79 12.07 -3.37
N ILE A 128 -3.60 12.41 -2.09
CA ILE A 128 -4.23 11.72 -0.96
C ILE A 128 -5.76 11.80 -1.07
N GLY A 129 -6.31 12.96 -1.44
CA GLY A 129 -7.74 13.12 -1.63
C GLY A 129 -8.34 12.37 -2.80
N ASP A 130 -7.62 12.31 -3.92
CA ASP A 130 -8.02 11.50 -5.06
C ASP A 130 -7.91 10.01 -4.78
N LEU A 131 -6.88 9.59 -4.03
CA LEU A 131 -6.72 8.22 -3.58
C LEU A 131 -7.89 7.81 -2.67
N ALA A 132 -8.22 8.61 -1.66
CA ALA A 132 -9.35 8.35 -0.77
C ALA A 132 -10.69 8.24 -1.53
N ARG A 133 -10.88 9.06 -2.58
CA ARG A 133 -12.04 8.96 -3.48
C ARG A 133 -12.07 7.64 -4.24
N LYS A 134 -10.94 7.22 -4.80
CA LYS A 134 -10.85 5.96 -5.55
C LYS A 134 -11.01 4.74 -4.63
N THR A 135 -10.44 4.78 -3.42
CA THR A 135 -10.65 3.79 -2.36
C THR A 135 -12.13 3.65 -2.04
N ALA A 136 -12.82 4.75 -1.70
CA ALA A 136 -14.26 4.71 -1.38
C ALA A 136 -15.11 4.16 -2.55
N ALA A 137 -14.81 4.57 -3.78
CA ALA A 137 -15.57 4.17 -4.96
C ALA A 137 -15.36 2.71 -5.40
N SER A 138 -14.25 2.08 -4.98
CA SER A 138 -13.91 0.70 -5.33
C SER A 138 -13.97 -0.27 -4.15
N ALA A 139 -14.30 0.21 -2.95
CA ALA A 139 -14.51 -0.64 -1.78
C ALA A 139 -15.81 -1.44 -1.94
N LEU A 140 -15.72 -2.76 -1.78
CA LEU A 140 -16.89 -3.62 -1.63
C LEU A 140 -17.52 -3.41 -0.25
N PRO A 141 -18.82 -3.71 -0.05
CA PRO A 141 -19.44 -3.64 1.27
C PRO A 141 -18.68 -4.49 2.29
N GLY A 142 -18.34 -3.91 3.45
CA GLY A 142 -17.53 -4.55 4.48
C GLY A 142 -16.04 -4.67 4.14
N ALA A 143 -15.54 -3.96 3.13
CA ALA A 143 -14.12 -3.97 2.79
C ALA A 143 -13.26 -3.44 3.93
N HIS A 144 -12.06 -4.00 4.05
CA HIS A 144 -11.04 -3.50 4.97
C HIS A 144 -10.04 -2.63 4.22
N CYS A 145 -9.76 -1.43 4.74
CA CYS A 145 -8.64 -0.62 4.30
C CYS A 145 -7.59 -0.56 5.41
N ILE A 146 -6.37 -1.00 5.11
CA ILE A 146 -5.23 -0.99 6.04
C ILE A 146 -4.14 -0.04 5.55
N LEU A 147 -3.63 0.77 6.45
CA LEU A 147 -2.58 1.74 6.20
C LEU A 147 -1.37 1.34 7.05
N VAL A 148 -0.19 1.22 6.45
CA VAL A 148 1.06 0.96 7.16
C VAL A 148 1.98 2.14 6.94
N ASN A 149 2.49 2.75 8.01
CA ASN A 149 3.29 3.97 7.90
C ASN A 149 4.52 3.95 8.80
N TRP A 150 5.68 4.27 8.23
CA TRP A 150 6.89 4.55 9.00
C TRP A 150 6.72 5.84 9.83
N ARG A 151 7.19 5.79 11.08
CA ARG A 151 7.13 6.89 12.06
C ARG A 151 8.37 7.80 12.09
N GLY A 152 9.43 7.44 11.38
CA GLY A 152 10.68 8.19 11.32
C GLY A 152 10.58 9.39 10.37
N ASP A 153 11.73 10.00 10.11
CA ASP A 153 11.84 11.04 9.09
C ASP A 153 11.68 10.42 7.70
N THR A 154 10.76 10.96 6.91
CA THR A 154 10.43 10.48 5.56
C THR A 154 11.18 11.24 4.48
N GLY A 155 11.79 12.40 4.81
CA GLY A 155 12.36 13.32 3.82
C GLY A 155 11.31 13.92 2.87
N THR A 156 10.03 13.88 3.25
CA THR A 156 8.90 14.44 2.47
C THR A 156 8.20 15.55 3.25
N SER A 157 7.13 16.12 2.69
CA SER A 157 6.28 17.10 3.39
C SER A 157 5.45 16.51 4.52
N TRP A 158 5.37 15.18 4.64
CA TRP A 158 4.52 14.49 5.59
C TRP A 158 5.32 13.55 6.49
N ARG A 159 4.98 13.48 7.78
CA ARG A 159 5.26 12.26 8.54
C ARG A 159 4.24 11.19 8.16
N GLY A 160 4.64 9.92 8.28
CA GLY A 160 3.75 8.80 7.95
C GLY A 160 2.39 8.85 8.66
N PRO A 161 2.32 9.00 10.00
CA PRO A 161 1.05 9.11 10.71
C PRO A 161 0.19 10.32 10.30
N GLU A 162 0.80 11.43 9.88
CA GLU A 162 0.07 12.63 9.46
C GLU A 162 -0.59 12.41 8.08
N ALA A 163 0.13 11.81 7.14
CA ALA A 163 -0.44 11.43 5.84
C ALA A 163 -1.55 10.38 5.98
N ALA A 164 -1.41 9.46 6.94
CA ALA A 164 -2.45 8.48 7.27
C ALA A 164 -3.73 9.14 7.79
N GLU A 165 -3.61 10.08 8.74
CA GLU A 165 -4.77 10.79 9.28
C GLU A 165 -5.45 11.65 8.21
N GLU A 166 -4.67 12.33 7.35
CA GLU A 166 -5.21 13.08 6.22
C GLU A 166 -6.00 12.19 5.26
N PHE A 167 -5.47 11.00 4.94
CA PHE A 167 -6.19 10.02 4.13
C PHE A 167 -7.49 9.57 4.79
N LEU A 168 -7.44 9.21 6.07
CA LEU A 168 -8.60 8.72 6.82
C LEU A 168 -9.70 9.77 6.94
N ASN A 169 -9.34 11.03 7.18
CA ASN A 169 -10.29 12.16 7.19
C ASN A 169 -10.98 12.32 5.83
N ARG A 170 -10.20 12.23 4.73
CA ARG A 170 -10.77 12.31 3.38
C ARG A 170 -11.61 11.09 3.01
N LEU A 171 -11.27 9.92 3.52
CA LEU A 171 -12.04 8.69 3.32
C LEU A 171 -13.38 8.75 4.08
N ALA A 172 -13.36 9.18 5.35
CA ALA A 172 -14.55 9.33 6.18
C ALA A 172 -15.55 10.35 5.62
N ALA A 173 -15.07 11.36 4.88
CA ALA A 173 -15.93 12.30 4.16
C ALA A 173 -16.65 11.69 2.94
N ARG A 174 -16.37 10.43 2.58
CA ARG A 174 -16.84 9.76 1.35
C ARG A 174 -17.48 8.40 1.58
N ALA A 175 -17.18 7.75 2.70
CA ALA A 175 -17.71 6.44 3.06
C ALA A 175 -17.96 6.38 4.57
N CYS A 176 -18.98 5.62 4.96
CA CYS A 176 -19.23 5.32 6.37
C CYS A 176 -18.17 4.32 6.85
N LEU A 177 -17.52 4.62 7.97
CA LEU A 177 -16.52 3.75 8.58
C LEU A 177 -17.19 3.02 9.75
N ALA A 178 -17.49 1.74 9.56
CA ALA A 178 -18.17 0.89 10.56
C ALA A 178 -17.28 0.60 11.78
N ASP A 179 -15.97 0.53 11.55
CA ASP A 179 -14.97 0.24 12.57
C ASP A 179 -13.65 0.94 12.21
N ARG A 180 -12.90 1.34 13.23
CA ARG A 180 -11.54 1.87 13.11
C ARG A 180 -10.70 1.35 14.25
N MET A 181 -9.51 0.85 13.93
CA MET A 181 -8.48 0.51 14.90
C MET A 181 -7.12 1.06 14.47
N SER A 182 -6.30 1.37 15.46
CA SER A 182 -4.95 1.87 15.27
C SER A 182 -3.99 1.13 16.19
N LEU A 183 -2.91 0.61 15.63
CA LEU A 183 -1.80 -0.02 16.34
C LEU A 183 -0.55 0.84 16.15
N ARG A 184 0.06 1.24 17.27
CA ARG A 184 1.31 1.98 17.29
C ARG A 184 2.43 1.08 17.78
N LYS A 185 3.40 0.82 16.91
CA LYS A 185 4.69 0.23 17.27
C LYS A 185 5.74 1.33 17.39
N GLU A 186 6.94 0.98 17.83
CA GLU A 186 8.04 1.95 17.97
C GLU A 186 8.34 2.65 16.64
N MET A 187 8.46 1.85 15.57
CA MET A 187 8.95 2.29 14.27
C MET A 187 7.85 2.49 13.21
N PHE A 188 6.68 1.84 13.34
CA PHE A 188 5.58 2.00 12.38
C PHE A 188 4.21 2.12 13.08
N THR A 189 3.22 2.62 12.34
CA THR A 189 1.80 2.52 12.71
C THR A 189 1.05 1.67 11.71
N ILE A 190 0.00 1.02 12.18
CA ILE A 190 -1.00 0.35 11.37
C ILE A 190 -2.36 0.95 11.73
N ASP A 191 -3.09 1.44 10.73
CA ASP A 191 -4.49 1.81 10.88
C ASP A 191 -5.33 0.86 10.03
N ARG A 192 -6.44 0.36 10.57
CA ARG A 192 -7.43 -0.42 9.80
C ARG A 192 -8.79 0.19 9.99
N VAL A 193 -9.51 0.38 8.88
CA VAL A 193 -10.93 0.73 8.87
C VAL A 193 -11.75 -0.30 8.11
N THR A 194 -13.01 -0.45 8.51
CA THR A 194 -14.02 -1.21 7.78
C THR A 194 -14.99 -0.24 7.12
N LEU A 195 -15.17 -0.35 5.80
CA LEU A 195 -16.10 0.48 5.04
C LEU A 195 -17.48 -0.20 5.01
N ALA A 196 -18.52 0.52 5.43
CA ALA A 196 -19.92 0.05 5.43
C ALA A 196 -20.58 0.16 4.05
#